data_AF-A0A382TW10-F1
#
_entry.id   AF-A0A382TW10-F1
#
_cell.length_a   1.000
_cell.length_b   1.000
_cell.length_c   1.000
_cell.angle_alpha   90.00
_cell.angle_beta   90.00
_cell.angle_gamma   90.00
#
_symmetry.space_group_name_H-M   'P 1'
#
loop_
_entity.id
_entity.type
_entity.pdbx_description
1 polymer ?
#
loop_
_entity_poly.entity_id
_entity_poly.type
_entity_poly.pdbx_seq_one_letter_code
_entity_poly.pdbx_strand_id
1 'polypeptide(L)'
;KTPGVDYYCASTPSNNGYLYNVDSFIFYKTDDPDKVAGQKLLAKLMMGKNFQKVFNLYKGSIPARLDVPMDEFDDCAKTSNADIKTAGASGGLVPSFAHGMAQGNTMKAALQDVITEHFNSDMSSKDAANALADSVLANM
;
A
#
# COMPACT_ATOMS: atom_id res chain seq x y z
N LYS A 1 -4.91 21.76 -6.02
CA LYS A 1 -3.44 21.81 -6.06
C LYS A 1 -3.00 21.06 -7.30
N THR A 2 -2.04 21.57 -8.05
CA THR A 2 -1.65 21.06 -9.37
C THR A 2 -0.25 20.43 -9.31
N PRO A 3 -0.07 19.14 -9.65
CA PRO A 3 1.26 18.53 -9.79
C PRO A 3 2.16 19.32 -10.75
N GLY A 4 3.45 19.38 -10.45
CA GLY A 4 4.44 20.11 -11.24
C GLY A 4 4.41 21.63 -11.06
N VAL A 5 3.38 22.17 -10.38
CA VAL A 5 3.24 23.61 -10.08
C VAL A 5 3.22 23.85 -8.57
N ASP A 6 2.25 23.25 -7.86
CA ASP A 6 2.08 23.40 -6.42
C ASP A 6 2.89 22.37 -5.61
N TYR A 7 3.12 21.19 -6.19
CA TYR A 7 3.83 20.07 -5.55
C TYR A 7 4.45 19.14 -6.58
N TYR A 8 5.44 18.37 -6.16
CA TYR A 8 6.06 17.32 -6.96
C TYR A 8 5.79 15.96 -6.33
N CYS A 9 5.66 14.95 -7.18
CA CYS A 9 5.61 13.54 -6.84
C CYS A 9 6.81 12.87 -7.50
N ALA A 10 7.73 12.41 -6.67
CA ALA A 10 8.93 11.71 -7.11
C ALA A 10 9.17 10.54 -6.18
N SER A 11 9.74 9.47 -6.71
CA SER A 11 10.11 8.31 -5.92
C SER A 11 11.14 8.72 -4.87
N THR A 12 11.02 8.16 -3.67
CA THR A 12 12.10 8.25 -2.68
C THR A 12 13.38 7.62 -3.26
N PRO A 13 14.56 8.21 -3.03
CA PRO A 13 15.82 7.62 -3.50
C PRO A 13 15.93 6.15 -3.10
N SER A 14 16.03 5.25 -4.09
CA SER A 14 16.04 3.81 -3.87
C SER A 14 16.72 3.06 -5.03
N ASN A 15 17.08 1.80 -4.81
CA ASN A 15 17.63 0.90 -5.83
C ASN A 15 16.51 0.22 -6.66
N ASN A 16 15.60 1.02 -7.25
CA ASN A 16 14.55 0.58 -8.19
C ASN A 16 13.44 -0.32 -7.61
N GLY A 17 12.91 0.02 -6.43
CA GLY A 17 11.77 -0.68 -5.82
C GLY A 17 10.47 0.13 -5.87
N TYR A 18 9.34 -0.55 -6.09
CA TYR A 18 8.01 0.02 -5.86
C TYR A 18 7.42 -0.57 -4.58
N LEU A 19 7.37 0.23 -3.52
CA LEU A 19 6.74 -0.14 -2.24
C LEU A 19 5.22 0.01 -2.36
N TYR A 20 4.51 -1.10 -2.50
CA TYR A 20 3.06 -1.08 -2.66
C TYR A 20 2.30 -1.22 -1.34
N ASN A 21 1.14 -0.57 -1.27
CA ASN A 21 0.05 -0.88 -0.35
C ASN A 21 -1.23 -1.15 -1.18
N VAL A 22 -2.11 -2.02 -0.66
CA VAL A 22 -3.37 -2.35 -1.35
C VAL A 22 -4.51 -2.29 -0.34
N ASP A 23 -5.34 -1.27 -0.46
CA ASP A 23 -6.58 -1.17 0.31
C ASP A 23 -7.56 -2.27 -0.15
N SER A 24 -7.96 -3.14 0.79
CA SER A 24 -8.77 -4.33 0.50
C SER A 24 -10.03 -4.37 1.36
N PHE A 25 -11.13 -4.86 0.79
CA PHE A 25 -12.37 -5.12 1.54
C PHE A 25 -12.51 -6.62 1.80
N ILE A 26 -12.68 -6.98 3.07
CA ILE A 26 -12.89 -8.36 3.50
C ILE A 26 -14.39 -8.58 3.71
N PHE A 27 -14.95 -9.54 2.97
CA PHE A 27 -16.33 -9.98 3.16
C PHE A 27 -16.37 -11.15 4.13
N TYR A 28 -16.83 -10.91 5.35
CA TYR A 28 -16.97 -11.95 6.36
C TYR A 28 -18.05 -12.95 5.95
N LYS A 29 -17.74 -14.24 6.16
CA LYS A 29 -18.65 -15.34 5.86
C LYS A 29 -19.94 -15.19 6.68
N THR A 30 -21.07 -15.38 6.02
CA THR A 30 -22.40 -15.38 6.63
C THR A 30 -23.33 -16.28 5.84
N ASP A 31 -24.28 -16.90 6.53
CA ASP A 31 -25.30 -17.75 5.91
C ASP A 31 -26.60 -16.98 5.58
N ASP A 32 -26.64 -15.68 5.88
CA ASP A 32 -27.76 -14.79 5.56
C ASP A 32 -27.77 -14.48 4.04
N PRO A 33 -28.82 -14.91 3.30
CA PRO A 33 -28.87 -14.79 1.85
C PRO A 33 -28.86 -13.33 1.35
N ASP A 34 -29.46 -12.40 2.10
CA ASP A 34 -29.52 -10.98 1.71
C ASP A 34 -28.15 -10.33 1.89
N LYS A 35 -27.44 -10.67 2.97
CA LYS A 35 -26.05 -10.23 3.16
C LYS A 35 -25.14 -10.77 2.07
N VAL A 36 -25.27 -12.05 1.72
CA VAL A 36 -24.48 -12.64 0.62
C VAL A 36 -24.76 -11.94 -0.71
N ALA A 37 -26.03 -11.64 -1.02
CA ALA A 37 -26.40 -10.89 -2.21
C ALA A 37 -25.80 -9.47 -2.21
N GLY A 38 -25.87 -8.78 -1.08
CA GLY A 38 -25.28 -7.45 -0.89
C GLY A 38 -23.76 -7.44 -1.04
N GLN A 39 -23.05 -8.39 -0.42
CA GLN A 39 -21.59 -8.52 -0.55
C GLN A 39 -21.17 -8.74 -2.01
N LYS A 40 -21.88 -9.61 -2.74
CA LYS A 40 -21.63 -9.84 -4.18
C LYS A 40 -21.87 -8.59 -5.02
N LEU A 41 -22.96 -7.86 -4.74
CA LEU A 41 -23.26 -6.61 -5.44
C LEU A 41 -22.18 -5.56 -5.19
N LEU A 42 -21.77 -5.37 -3.94
CA LEU A 42 -20.72 -4.43 -3.58
C LEU A 42 -19.38 -4.79 -4.23
N ALA A 43 -18.97 -6.07 -4.18
CA ALA A 43 -17.76 -6.55 -4.84
C ALA A 43 -17.78 -6.25 -6.36
N LYS A 44 -18.92 -6.49 -7.01
CA LYS A 44 -19.10 -6.19 -8.44
C LYS A 44 -18.97 -4.69 -8.73
N LEU A 45 -19.60 -3.83 -7.93
CA LEU A 45 -19.57 -2.38 -8.12
C LEU A 45 -18.16 -1.83 -7.88
N MET A 46 -17.49 -2.25 -6.82
CA MET A 46 -16.13 -1.84 -6.48
C MET A 46 -15.12 -2.19 -7.57
N MET A 47 -15.30 -3.33 -8.24
CA MET A 47 -14.46 -3.75 -9.36
C MET A 47 -14.98 -3.29 -10.71
N GLY A 48 -15.97 -2.40 -10.77
CA GLY A 48 -16.39 -1.75 -12.01
C GLY A 48 -15.33 -0.74 -12.47
N LYS A 49 -15.06 -0.67 -13.78
CA LYS A 49 -14.07 0.27 -14.35
C LYS A 49 -14.34 1.71 -13.94
N ASN A 50 -15.60 2.14 -14.02
CA ASN A 50 -15.97 3.50 -13.68
C ASN A 50 -15.78 3.81 -12.19
N PHE A 51 -16.13 2.87 -11.30
CA PHE A 51 -15.88 3.03 -9.88
C PHE A 51 -14.38 3.12 -9.60
N GLN A 52 -13.59 2.21 -10.17
CA GLN A 52 -12.13 2.22 -10.04
C GLN A 52 -11.53 3.53 -10.55
N LYS A 53 -12.01 4.10 -11.65
CA LYS A 53 -11.56 5.42 -12.12
C LYS A 53 -11.88 6.50 -11.09
N VAL A 54 -13.18 6.69 -10.79
CA VAL A 54 -13.67 7.80 -9.97
C VAL A 54 -13.11 7.73 -8.55
N PHE A 55 -13.14 6.55 -7.92
CA PHE A 55 -12.63 6.37 -6.56
C PHE A 55 -11.14 6.75 -6.47
N ASN A 56 -10.33 6.25 -7.40
CA ASN A 56 -8.88 6.46 -7.35
C ASN A 56 -8.47 7.91 -7.69
N LEU A 57 -9.23 8.62 -8.55
CA LEU A 57 -9.04 10.06 -8.78
C LEU A 57 -9.14 10.87 -7.48
N TYR A 58 -10.11 10.56 -6.61
CA TYR A 58 -10.27 11.26 -5.34
C TYR A 58 -9.36 10.73 -4.23
N LYS A 59 -9.05 9.43 -4.24
CA LYS A 59 -8.22 8.77 -3.23
C LYS A 59 -6.73 9.11 -3.39
N GLY A 60 -6.29 9.48 -4.61
CA GLY A 60 -4.87 9.70 -4.94
C GLY A 60 -4.08 8.41 -5.15
N SER A 61 -4.76 7.27 -5.30
CA SER A 61 -4.18 5.96 -5.62
C SER A 61 -4.32 5.66 -7.12
N ILE A 62 -3.73 4.55 -7.57
CA ILE A 62 -3.96 4.01 -8.91
C ILE A 62 -4.98 2.86 -8.87
N PRO A 63 -5.78 2.65 -9.93
CA PRO A 63 -6.72 1.54 -10.00
C PRO A 63 -6.06 0.16 -9.79
N ALA A 64 -6.73 -0.72 -9.02
CA ALA A 64 -6.32 -2.12 -8.92
C ALA A 64 -6.57 -2.89 -10.22
N ARG A 65 -7.49 -2.39 -11.06
CA ARG A 65 -7.74 -2.90 -12.40
C ARG A 65 -6.70 -2.38 -13.39
N LEU A 66 -6.10 -3.29 -14.14
CA LEU A 66 -5.11 -2.96 -15.18
C LEU A 66 -5.71 -2.34 -16.45
N ASP A 67 -7.04 -2.40 -16.60
CA ASP A 67 -7.77 -2.01 -17.82
C ASP A 67 -8.62 -0.73 -17.65
N VAL A 68 -8.28 0.08 -16.64
CA VAL A 68 -8.81 1.43 -16.44
C VAL A 68 -7.92 2.43 -17.17
N PRO A 69 -8.48 3.25 -18.08
CA PRO A 69 -7.74 4.32 -18.74
C PRO A 69 -7.17 5.33 -17.73
N MET A 70 -5.93 5.78 -17.98
CA MET A 70 -5.22 6.73 -17.11
C MET A 70 -5.29 8.17 -17.62
N ASP A 71 -6.01 8.44 -18.70
CA ASP A 71 -6.11 9.74 -19.37
C ASP A 71 -6.59 10.86 -18.43
N GLU A 72 -7.63 10.57 -17.64
CA GLU A 72 -8.22 11.52 -16.68
C GLU A 72 -7.43 11.67 -15.36
N PHE A 73 -6.40 10.84 -15.13
CA PHE A 73 -5.58 10.90 -13.93
C PHE A 73 -4.50 11.98 -14.02
N ASP A 74 -4.05 12.47 -12.87
CA ASP A 74 -2.97 13.44 -12.80
C ASP A 74 -1.60 12.82 -13.12
N ASP A 75 -0.58 13.67 -13.29
CA ASP A 75 0.76 13.21 -13.67
C ASP A 75 1.40 12.31 -12.60
N CYS A 76 1.02 12.48 -11.33
CA CYS A 76 1.50 11.64 -10.23
C CYS A 76 0.97 10.21 -10.32
N ALA A 77 -0.34 10.06 -10.51
CA ALA A 77 -0.96 8.75 -10.69
C ALA A 77 -0.51 8.08 -11.99
N LYS A 78 -0.31 8.84 -13.07
CA LYS A 78 0.27 8.32 -14.32
C LYS A 78 1.69 7.78 -14.10
N THR A 79 2.53 8.54 -13.38
CA THR A 79 3.89 8.13 -13.03
C THR A 79 3.89 6.89 -12.15
N SER A 80 3.12 6.88 -11.06
CA SER A 80 2.95 5.71 -10.18
C SER A 80 2.48 4.45 -10.92
N ASN A 81 1.55 4.57 -11.88
CA ASN A 81 1.10 3.46 -12.70
C ASN A 81 2.17 2.96 -13.69
N ALA A 82 3.04 3.83 -14.19
CA ALA A 82 4.18 3.42 -15.01
C ALA A 82 5.27 2.74 -14.17
N ASP A 83 5.55 3.29 -12.98
CA ASP A 83 6.57 2.78 -12.05
C ASP A 83 6.20 1.39 -11.54
N ILE A 84 4.94 1.17 -11.11
CA ILE A 84 4.51 -0.15 -10.63
C ILE A 84 4.57 -1.20 -11.74
N LYS A 85 4.32 -0.83 -13.01
CA LYS A 85 4.44 -1.74 -14.15
C LYS A 85 5.90 -2.09 -14.43
N THR A 86 6.77 -1.08 -14.39
CA THR A 86 8.22 -1.26 -14.59
C THR A 86 8.81 -2.14 -13.49
N ALA A 87 8.50 -1.85 -12.23
CA ALA A 87 8.90 -2.66 -11.09
C ALA A 87 8.31 -4.08 -11.14
N GLY A 88 7.03 -4.21 -11.54
CA GLY A 88 6.37 -5.50 -11.75
C GLY A 88 7.09 -6.38 -12.76
N ALA A 89 7.55 -5.79 -13.88
CA ALA A 89 8.27 -6.51 -14.92
C ALA A 89 9.69 -6.94 -14.50
N SER A 90 10.32 -6.23 -13.56
CA SER A 90 11.69 -6.49 -13.10
C SER A 90 11.77 -7.24 -11.77
N GLY A 91 10.65 -7.59 -11.15
CA GLY A 91 10.60 -8.19 -9.81
C GLY A 91 10.84 -7.19 -8.67
N GLY A 92 10.79 -5.88 -8.95
CA GLY A 92 10.99 -4.79 -7.98
C GLY A 92 9.76 -4.42 -7.15
N LEU A 93 8.70 -5.22 -7.13
CA LEU A 93 7.54 -4.99 -6.26
C LEU A 93 7.85 -5.44 -4.84
N VAL A 94 7.81 -4.51 -3.90
CA VAL A 94 8.12 -4.77 -2.49
C VAL A 94 6.89 -4.47 -1.63
N PRO A 95 6.41 -5.40 -0.79
CA PRO A 95 5.29 -5.12 0.09
C PRO A 95 5.68 -4.09 1.15
N SER A 96 4.86 -3.06 1.35
CA SER A 96 5.09 -2.09 2.42
C SER A 96 4.92 -2.70 3.82
N PHE A 97 5.97 -2.59 4.65
CA PHE A 97 5.94 -2.92 6.07
C PHE A 97 4.94 -2.04 6.84
N ALA A 98 5.08 -0.72 6.73
CA ALA A 98 4.28 0.25 7.49
C ALA A 98 2.77 0.13 7.21
N HIS A 99 2.40 -0.30 6.01
CA HIS A 99 1.00 -0.47 5.58
C HIS A 99 0.50 -1.92 5.69
N GLY A 100 1.21 -2.80 6.40
CA GLY A 100 0.71 -4.14 6.72
C GLY A 100 0.71 -5.13 5.56
N MET A 101 1.52 -4.89 4.52
CA MET A 101 1.62 -5.81 3.38
C MET A 101 2.71 -6.87 3.59
N ALA A 102 3.74 -6.58 4.40
CA ALA A 102 4.93 -7.41 4.48
C ALA A 102 4.92 -8.44 5.62
N GLN A 103 4.21 -8.16 6.71
CA GLN A 103 4.26 -8.93 7.96
C GLN A 103 2.88 -9.03 8.61
N GLY A 104 2.67 -10.06 9.42
CA GLY A 104 1.49 -10.16 10.28
C GLY A 104 1.44 -9.05 11.33
N ASN A 105 0.24 -8.74 11.84
CA ASN A 105 0.02 -7.59 12.73
C ASN A 105 0.89 -7.61 14.00
N THR A 106 1.11 -8.80 14.60
CA THR A 106 1.94 -8.94 15.81
C THR A 106 3.39 -8.56 15.54
N MET A 107 4.00 -9.16 14.51
CA MET A 107 5.37 -8.84 14.08
C MET A 107 5.47 -7.36 13.69
N LYS A 108 4.51 -6.83 12.92
CA LYS A 108 4.49 -5.42 12.53
C LYS A 108 4.50 -4.49 13.75
N ALA A 109 3.66 -4.74 14.75
CA ALA A 109 3.58 -3.91 15.95
C ALA A 109 4.90 -3.95 16.74
N ALA A 110 5.45 -5.13 16.97
CA ALA A 110 6.69 -5.29 17.72
C ALA A 110 7.89 -4.61 17.03
N LEU A 111 7.94 -4.61 15.70
CA LEU A 111 8.96 -3.87 14.94
C LEU A 111 8.71 -2.36 14.96
N GLN A 112 7.45 -1.93 14.90
CA GLN A 112 7.08 -0.51 14.95
C GLN A 112 7.46 0.12 16.30
N ASP A 113 7.36 -0.61 17.41
CA ASP A 113 7.75 -0.13 18.74
C ASP A 113 9.23 0.21 18.79
N VAL A 114 10.11 -0.71 18.33
CA VAL A 114 11.57 -0.47 18.26
C VAL A 114 11.90 0.71 17.34
N ILE A 115 11.26 0.81 16.17
CA ILE A 115 11.47 1.92 15.23
C ILE A 115 11.07 3.25 15.87
N THR A 116 9.95 3.27 16.59
CA THR A 116 9.43 4.48 17.24
C THR A 116 10.31 4.90 18.41
N GLU A 117 10.79 3.95 19.21
CA GLU A 117 11.72 4.21 20.31
C GLU A 117 13.06 4.75 19.79
N HIS A 118 13.62 4.14 18.74
CA HIS A 118 14.86 4.62 18.12
C HIS A 118 14.71 6.06 17.60
N PHE A 119 13.58 6.38 16.96
CA PHE A 119 13.36 7.70 16.39
C PHE A 119 13.16 8.81 17.45
N ASN A 120 12.65 8.46 18.63
CA ASN A 120 12.23 9.43 19.65
C ASN A 120 13.13 9.44 20.91
N SER A 121 14.29 8.78 20.88
CA SER A 121 15.20 8.69 22.02
C SER A 121 16.67 8.78 21.60
N ASP A 122 17.57 8.72 22.57
CA ASP A 122 19.03 8.62 22.34
C ASP A 122 19.50 7.19 22.04
N MET A 123 18.60 6.24 21.76
CA MET A 123 18.95 4.86 21.39
C MET A 123 19.83 4.85 20.14
N SER A 124 20.99 4.20 20.22
CA SER A 124 21.90 4.12 19.08
C SER A 124 21.34 3.24 17.96
N SER A 125 21.70 3.50 16.71
CA SER A 125 21.28 2.64 15.58
C SER A 125 21.77 1.20 15.73
N LYS A 126 22.88 0.97 16.43
CA LYS A 126 23.38 -0.38 16.72
C LYS A 126 22.45 -1.11 17.69
N ASP A 127 22.02 -0.44 18.75
CA ASP A 127 21.12 -1.02 19.73
C ASP A 127 19.73 -1.24 19.13
N ALA A 128 19.24 -0.29 18.33
CA ALA A 128 18.00 -0.42 17.58
C ALA A 128 18.03 -1.63 16.62
N ALA A 129 19.13 -1.83 15.88
CA ALA A 129 19.26 -2.98 14.99
C ALA A 129 19.26 -4.33 15.74
N ASN A 130 19.92 -4.39 16.90
CA ASN A 130 19.91 -5.58 17.76
C ASN A 130 18.50 -5.84 18.32
N ALA A 131 17.86 -4.81 18.89
CA ALA A 131 16.50 -4.90 19.42
C ALA A 131 15.48 -5.31 18.35
N LEU A 132 15.65 -4.82 17.11
CA LEU A 132 14.82 -5.20 15.97
C LEU A 132 14.99 -6.70 15.66
N ALA A 133 16.22 -7.21 15.64
CA ALA A 133 16.50 -8.63 15.41
C ALA A 133 15.93 -9.52 16.53
N ASP A 134 16.09 -9.11 17.78
CA ASP A 134 15.52 -9.82 18.94
C ASP A 134 13.98 -9.84 18.87
N SER A 135 13.37 -8.72 18.48
CA SER A 135 11.92 -8.60 18.26
C SER A 135 11.42 -9.56 17.17
N VAL A 136 12.17 -9.72 16.08
CA VAL A 136 11.86 -10.73 15.05
C VAL A 136 11.91 -12.14 15.65
N LEU A 137 12.99 -12.51 16.34
CA LEU A 137 13.15 -13.85 16.90
C LEU A 137 12.07 -14.21 17.94
N ALA A 138 11.58 -13.23 18.69
CA ALA A 138 10.54 -13.43 19.69
C ALA A 138 9.12 -13.59 19.10
N ASN A 139 8.91 -13.22 17.83
CA ASN A 139 7.60 -13.21 17.17
C ASN A 139 7.51 -14.15 15.95
N MET A 140 8.54 -14.97 15.72
CA MET A 140 8.49 -16.11 14.79
C MET A 140 7.70 -17.28 15.38
#